data_AF-X1BC40-F1
#
_entry.id   AF-X1BC40-F1
#
_cell.length_a   1.000
_cell.length_b   1.000
_cell.length_c   1.000
_cell.angle_alpha   90.00
_cell.angle_beta   90.00
_cell.angle_gamma   90.00
#
_symmetry.space_group_name_H-M   'P 1'
#
loop_
_entity.id
_entity.type
_entity.pdbx_description
1 polymer ?
#
loop_
_entity_poly.entity_id
_entity_poly.type
_entity_poly.pdbx_seq_one_letter_code
_entity_poly.pdbx_strand_id
1 'polypeptide(L)' 'MSLVGLKYSKKGINLGLETNFLDGLERIEKIYLEELMTSEDAHEGLKAFMEKRKPLWKNK' A
#
# COMPACT_ATOMS: atom_id res chain seq x y z
N MET A 1 -9.84 0.50 9.25
CA MET A 1 -8.73 -0.10 8.49
C MET A 1 -8.94 0.26 7.04
N SER A 2 -7.90 0.66 6.30
CA SER A 2 -8.03 1.02 4.88
C SER A 2 -8.23 -0.23 4.02
N LEU A 3 -9.30 -0.26 3.22
CA LEU A 3 -9.52 -1.32 2.22
C LEU A 3 -8.48 -1.25 1.10
N VAL A 4 -8.02 -0.04 0.76
CA VAL A 4 -6.99 0.20 -0.24
C VAL A 4 -5.68 -0.44 0.19
N GLY A 5 -5.25 -0.19 1.44
CA GLY A 5 -4.05 -0.81 2.01
C GLY A 5 -4.11 -2.35 2.00
N LEU A 6 -5.24 -2.94 2.42
CA LEU A 6 -5.42 -4.39 2.40
C LEU A 6 -5.35 -4.98 0.98
N LYS A 7 -5.98 -4.32 0.01
CA LYS A 7 -5.97 -4.74 -1.40
C LYS A 7 -4.54 -4.78 -1.94
N TYR A 8 -3.76 -3.73 -1.72
CA TYR A 8 -2.38 -3.66 -2.20
C TYR A 8 -1.44 -4.62 -1.46
N SER A 9 -1.63 -4.83 -0.15
CA SER A 9 -0.89 -5.86 0.58
C SER A 9 -1.13 -7.26 -0.01
N LYS A 10 -2.40 -7.61 -0.30
CA LYS A 10 -2.72 -8.88 -0.95
C LYS A 10 -2.11 -8.99 -2.34
N LYS A 11 -2.17 -7.92 -3.14
CA LYS A 11 -1.56 -7.87 -4.48
C LYS A 11 -0.05 -8.12 -4.41
N GLY A 12 0.65 -7.46 -3.49
CA GLY A 12 2.09 -7.63 -3.31
C GLY A 12 2.48 -9.04 -2.85
N ILE A 13 1.74 -9.61 -1.90
CA ILE A 13 1.97 -10.99 -1.43
C ILE A 13 1.80 -11.98 -2.57
N ASN A 14 0.70 -11.91 -3.33
CA ASN A 14 0.47 -12.81 -4.45
C ASN A 14 1.56 -12.69 -5.51
N LEU A 15 1.97 -11.46 -5.84
CA LEU A 15 3.05 -11.24 -6.81
C LEU A 15 4.37 -11.86 -6.32
N GLY A 16 4.72 -11.65 -5.05
CA GLY A 16 5.93 -12.21 -4.47
C GLY A 16 5.98 -13.74 -4.51
N LEU A 17 4.82 -14.41 -4.40
CA LEU A 17 4.72 -15.88 -4.52
C LEU A 17 4.93 -16.38 -5.96
N GLU A 18 4.69 -15.54 -6.97
CA GLU A 18 4.78 -15.89 -8.40
C GLU A 18 6.12 -15.46 -9.03
N THR A 19 7.00 -14.80 -8.28
CA THR A 19 8.26 -14.23 -8.78
C THR A 19 9.47 -14.69 -7.96
N ASN A 20 10.66 -14.69 -8.58
CA ASN A 20 11.89 -14.76 -7.79
C ASN A 20 12.08 -13.48 -6.95
N PHE A 21 12.99 -13.54 -5.97
CA PHE A 21 13.15 -12.46 -4.99
C PHE A 21 13.44 -11.08 -5.62
N LEU A 22 14.38 -11.00 -6.55
CA LEU A 22 14.81 -9.71 -7.13
C LEU A 22 13.71 -9.10 -8.01
N ASP A 23 13.10 -9.91 -8.89
CA ASP A 23 12.01 -9.46 -9.75
C ASP A 23 10.77 -9.07 -8.94
N GLY A 24 10.47 -9.84 -7.88
CA GLY A 24 9.37 -9.57 -6.98
C GLY A 24 9.56 -8.26 -6.23
N LEU A 25 10.77 -8.02 -5.70
CA LEU A 25 11.10 -6.79 -5.01
C LEU A 25 10.90 -5.56 -5.91
N GLU A 26 11.46 -5.58 -7.13
CA GLU A 26 11.33 -4.46 -8.07
C GLU A 26 9.86 -4.15 -8.41
N ARG A 27 9.05 -5.20 -8.64
CA ARG A 27 7.65 -5.01 -9.01
C ARG A 27 6.78 -4.59 -7.83
N ILE A 28 7.04 -5.10 -6.63
CA ILE A 28 6.34 -4.68 -5.41
C ILE A 28 6.66 -3.22 -5.07
N GLU A 29 7.91 -2.79 -5.28
CA GLU A 29 8.31 -1.38 -5.10
C GLU A 29 7.52 -0.45 -6.03
N LYS A 30 7.34 -0.82 -7.30
CA LYS A 30 6.48 -0.09 -8.24
C LYS A 30 5.02 -0.05 -7.79
N ILE A 31 4.46 -1.17 -7.32
CA ILE A 31 3.08 -1.18 -6.77
C ILE A 31 2.97 -0.25 -5.57
N TYR A 32 3.98 -0.22 -4.69
CA TYR A 32 3.98 0.67 -3.54
C TYR A 32 4.02 2.15 -3.98
N LEU A 33 5.04 2.54 -4.76
CA LEU A 33 5.29 3.93 -5.12
C LEU A 33 4.29 4.51 -6.14
N GLU A 34 3.93 3.73 -7.15
CA GLU A 34 3.15 4.22 -8.30
C GLU A 34 1.65 3.93 -8.16
N GLU A 35 1.25 2.92 -7.38
CA GLU A 35 -0.16 2.55 -7.24
C GLU A 35 -0.73 2.86 -5.85
N LEU A 36 -0.11 2.37 -4.77
CA LEU A 36 -0.64 2.58 -3.41
C LEU A 36 -0.48 4.03 -2.99
N MET A 37 0.71 4.61 -3.16
CA MET A 37 1.04 5.95 -2.69
C MET A 37 0.31 7.07 -3.45
N THR A 38 -0.39 6.76 -4.55
CA THR A 38 -1.27 7.74 -5.23
C THR A 38 -2.66 7.83 -4.60
N SER A 39 -3.03 6.89 -3.71
CA SER A 39 -4.34 6.88 -3.04
C SER A 39 -4.48 7.93 -1.94
N GLU A 40 -5.71 8.40 -1.71
CA GLU A 40 -6.00 9.31 -0.60
C GLU A 40 -5.78 8.62 0.76
N ASP A 41 -6.15 7.35 0.85
CA ASP A 41 -5.99 6.56 2.07
C ASP A 41 -4.50 6.40 2.45
N ALA A 42 -3.57 6.26 1.49
CA ALA A 42 -2.15 6.20 1.81
C ALA A 42 -1.65 7.50 2.46
N HIS A 43 -2.02 8.65 1.87
CA HIS A 43 -1.67 9.97 2.40
C HIS A 43 -2.29 10.22 3.77
N GLU A 44 -3.57 9.90 3.96
CA GLU A 44 -4.26 10.04 5.24
C GLU A 44 -3.66 9.13 6.32
N GLY A 45 -3.26 7.91 5.96
CA GLY A 45 -2.57 7.00 6.88
C GLY A 45 -1.27 7.60 7.41
N LEU A 46 -0.44 8.14 6.52
CA LEU A 46 0.81 8.83 6.90
C LEU A 46 0.52 10.07 7.75
N LYS A 47 -0.42 10.91 7.32
CA LYS A 47 -0.77 12.15 8.02
C LYS A 47 -1.29 11.86 9.44
N ALA A 48 -2.24 10.93 9.58
CA ALA A 48 -2.81 10.55 10.86
C ALA A 48 -1.75 9.94 11.81
N PHE A 49 -0.81 9.17 11.27
CA PHE A 49 0.33 8.64 12.03
C PHE A 49 1.22 9.76 12.56
N MET A 50 1.61 10.71 11.70
CA MET A 50 2.44 11.85 12.09
C MET A 50 1.74 12.75 13.12
N GLU A 51 0.43 12.94 12.98
CA GLU A 51 -0.41 13.73 13.90
C GLU A 51 -0.84 12.95 15.17
N LYS A 52 -0.46 11.67 15.31
CA LYS A 52 -0.82 10.78 16.43
C LYS A 52 -2.33 10.67 16.68
N ARG A 53 -3.13 10.67 15.60
CA ARG A 53 -4.59 10.53 15.67
C ARG A 53 -5.07 9.29 14.93
N LYS A 54 -6.36 8.97 15.06
CA LYS A 54 -6.98 7.92 14.26
C LYS A 54 -7.15 8.40 12.81
N PRO A 55 -6.81 7.56 11.81
CA PRO A 55 -7.04 7.87 10.41
C PRO A 55 -8.52 7.77 10.02
N LEU A 56 -8.93 8.61 9.08
CA LEU A 56 -10.27 8.66 8.51
C LEU A 56 -10.26 8.09 7.09
N TRP A 57 -10.45 6.78 6.98
CA TRP A 57 -10.42 6.07 5.69
C TRP A 57 -11.61 6.42 4.81
N LYS A 58 -11.34 6.73 3.55
CA LYS A 58 -12.35 6.89 2.50
C LYS A 58 -12.49 5.65 1.64
N ASN A 59 -11.54 4.71 1.73
CA ASN A 59 -11.51 3.49 0.93
C ASN A 59 -11.51 3.78 -0.58
N LYS A 60 -10.75 4.81 -0.97
CA LYS A 60 -10.57 5.29 -2.34
C LYS A 60 -9.10 5.51 -2.62
#